data_AF-A0A662KEC6-F1
#
_entry.id   AF-A0A662KEC6-F1
#
_cell.length_a   1.000
_cell.length_b   1.000
_cell.length_c   1.000
_cell.angle_alpha   90.00
_cell.angle_beta   90.00
_cell.angle_gamma   90.00
#
_symmetry.space_group_name_H-M   'P 1'
#
loop_
_entity.id
_entity.type
_entity.pdbx_description
1 polymer ?
#
loop_
_entity_poly.entity_id
_entity_poly.type
_entity_poly.pdbx_seq_one_letter_code
_entity_poly.pdbx_strand_id
1 'polypeptide(L)' 'MIFPFTAIVGQEDMKLGLILNVIDPTIGGLLITGEKGTGKSTAVRALAELLPEM' A
#
# COMPACT_ATOMS: atom_id res chain seq x y z
N MET A 1 6.10 -13.36 8.17
CA MET A 1 5.88 -12.17 9.01
C MET A 1 5.89 -10.97 8.08
N ILE A 2 4.74 -10.33 7.90
CA ILE A 2 4.59 -9.11 7.10
C ILE A 2 4.80 -7.91 8.04
N PHE A 3 5.35 -6.82 7.51
CA PHE A 3 5.61 -5.61 8.28
C PHE A 3 4.31 -4.78 8.41
N PRO A 4 3.93 -4.25 9.58
CA PRO A 4 2.67 -3.54 9.75
C PRO A 4 2.57 -2.29 8.86
N PHE A 5 1.43 -2.11 8.17
CA PHE A 5 1.23 -0.98 7.25
C PHE A 5 1.36 0.38 7.95
N THR A 6 0.84 0.48 9.18
CA THR A 6 0.88 1.69 10.01
C THR A 6 2.29 2.02 10.53
N ALA A 7 3.20 1.04 10.57
CA ALA A 7 4.58 1.24 10.99
C ALA A 7 5.49 1.76 9.85
N ILE A 8 4.97 1.87 8.62
CA ILE A 8 5.73 2.39 7.48
C ILE A 8 5.87 3.92 7.61
N VAL A 9 7.09 4.36 7.87
CA VAL A 9 7.45 5.78 7.99
C VAL A 9 7.56 6.42 6.60
N GLY A 10 7.04 7.64 6.46
CA GLY A 10 7.02 8.35 5.17
C GLY A 10 6.02 7.75 4.19
N GLN A 11 6.18 8.05 2.90
CA GLN A 11 5.41 7.49 1.79
C GLN A 11 3.91 7.83 1.86
N GLU A 12 3.59 9.05 2.27
CA GLU A 12 2.23 9.55 2.52
C GLU A 12 1.35 9.42 1.29
N ASP A 13 1.82 9.87 0.12
CA ASP A 13 1.07 9.81 -1.14
C ASP A 13 0.83 8.37 -1.59
N MET A 14 1.83 7.49 -1.42
CA MET A 14 1.69 6.08 -1.75
C MET A 14 0.69 5.39 -0.82
N LYS A 15 0.78 5.62 0.49
CA LYS A 15 -0.17 5.07 1.47
C LYS A 15 -1.59 5.55 1.19
N LEU A 16 -1.77 6.85 0.93
CA LEU A 16 -3.06 7.43 0.58
C LEU A 16 -3.61 6.82 -0.70
N GLY A 17 -2.82 6.75 -1.77
CA GLY A 17 -3.25 6.17 -3.05
C GLY A 17 -3.68 4.70 -2.91
N LEU A 18 -2.96 3.92 -2.11
CA LEU A 18 -3.31 2.53 -1.83
C LEU A 18 -4.63 2.42 -1.06
N ILE A 19 -4.81 3.23 -0.01
CA ILE A 19 -6.06 3.25 0.77
C ILE A 19 -7.24 3.66 -0.12
N LEU A 20 -7.07 4.69 -0.95
CA LEU A 20 -8.12 5.16 -1.86
C LEU A 20 -8.52 4.09 -2.88
N ASN A 21 -7.56 3.36 -3.46
CA ASN A 21 -7.86 2.27 -4.39
C ASN A 21 -8.59 1.09 -3.73
N VAL A 22 -8.36 0.85 -2.43
CA VAL A 22 -9.12 -0.17 -1.67
C VAL A 22 -10.54 0.31 -1.39
N ILE A 23 -10.72 1.59 -1.05
CA ILE A 23 -12.04 2.18 -0.78
C ILE A 23 -12.89 2.25 -2.05
N ASP A 24 -12.30 2.72 -3.15
CA ASP A 24 -12.96 2.86 -4.44
C ASP A 24 -12.10 2.26 -5.56
N PRO A 25 -12.33 0.99 -5.93
CA PRO A 25 -11.60 0.34 -7.01
C PRO A 25 -11.84 0.98 -8.40
N THR A 26 -12.85 1.84 -8.57
CA THR A 26 -13.13 2.50 -9.86
C THR A 26 -12.11 3.58 -10.21
N ILE A 27 -11.31 4.02 -9.23
CA ILE A 27 -10.13 4.89 -9.44
C ILE A 27 -9.12 4.21 -10.39
N GLY A 28 -9.15 2.89 -10.49
CA GLY A 28 -8.33 2.10 -11.39
C GLY A 28 -7.16 1.45 -10.66
N GLY A 29 -5.93 1.81 -11.02
CA GLY A 29 -4.72 1.24 -10.43
C GLY A 29 -3.69 2.30 -10.09
N LEU A 30 -2.81 1.99 -9.14
CA LEU A 30 -1.76 2.90 -8.68
C LEU A 30 -0.40 2.54 -9.30
N LEU A 31 0.18 3.46 -10.07
CA LEU A 31 1.56 3.35 -10.54
C LEU A 31 2.52 3.95 -9.51
N ILE A 32 3.29 3.09 -8.84
CA ILE A 32 4.26 3.51 -7.81
C ILE A 32 5.68 3.39 -8.37
N THR A 33 6.36 4.51 -8.60
CA THR A 33 7.74 4.56 -9.08
C THR A 33 8.74 4.82 -7.94
N GLY A 34 10.01 4.49 -8.14
CA GLY A 34 11.10 4.79 -7.21
C GLY A 34 12.16 3.70 -7.16
N GLU A 35 13.22 3.92 -6.40
CA GLU A 35 14.38 3.02 -6.34
C GLU A 35 14.09 1.66 -5.71
N LYS A 36 14.96 0.67 -5.97
CA LYS A 36 14.88 -0.63 -5.31
C LYS A 36 15.16 -0.45 -3.81
N GLY A 37 14.40 -1.16 -2.97
CA GLY A 37 14.62 -1.14 -1.52
C GLY A 37 13.80 -0.10 -0.76
N THR A 38 12.98 0.73 -1.42
CA THR A 38 12.15 1.75 -0.75
C THR A 38 10.88 1.19 -0.07
N GLY A 39 10.67 -0.12 -0.05
CA GLY A 39 9.52 -0.73 0.65
C GLY A 39 8.17 -0.71 -0.09
N LYS A 40 8.13 -0.34 -1.38
CA LYS A 40 6.88 -0.31 -2.19
C LYS A 40 6.05 -1.60 -2.11
N SER A 41 6.68 -2.74 -2.40
CA SER A 41 5.98 -4.04 -2.36
C SER A 41 5.72 -4.53 -0.93
N THR A 42 6.46 -4.02 0.06
CA THR A 42 6.17 -4.27 1.47
C THR A 42 4.86 -3.59 1.86
N ALA A 43 4.64 -2.34 1.47
CA ALA A 43 3.42 -1.60 1.76
C ALA A 43 2.16 -2.24 1.15
N VAL A 44 2.25 -2.71 -0.11
CA VAL A 44 1.13 -3.40 -0.77
C VAL A 44 0.75 -4.67 -0.02
N ARG A 45 1.74 -5.50 0.36
CA ARG A 45 1.48 -6.74 1.12
C ARG A 45 0.95 -6.46 2.54
N ALA A 46 1.49 -5.44 3.18
CA ALA A 46 1.05 -5.00 4.50
C ALA A 46 -0.40 -4.52 4.50
N LEU A 47 -0.81 -3.78 3.47
CA LEU A 47 -2.21 -3.36 3.33
C LEU A 47 -3.13 -4.56 3.07
N ALA A 48 -2.72 -5.49 2.21
CA ALA A 48 -3.51 -6.68 1.89
C ALA A 48 -3.83 -7.54 3.13
N GLU A 49 -2.91 -7.62 4.09
CA GLU A 49 -3.12 -8.37 5.34
C GLU A 49 -4.12 -7.69 6.31
N LEU A 50 -4.39 -6.38 6.13
CA LEU A 50 -5.40 -5.67 6.92
C LEU A 50 -6.82 -5.84 6.37
N LEU A 51 -6.97 -6.31 5.13
CA LEU A 51 -8.28 -6.48 4.51
C LEU A 51 -8.92 -7.78 5.00
N PRO A 52 -10.26 -7.83 5.12
CA PRO A 52 -10.96 -9.08 5.38
C PRO A 52 -10.60 -10.14 4.34
N GLU A 53 -10.54 -11.40 4.78
CA GLU A 53 -10.51 -12.52 3.83
C GLU A 53 -11.80 -12.45 2.98
N MET A 54 -11.63 -12.66 1.67
CA MET A 54 -12.73 -12.68 0.71
C MET A 54 -13.53 -13.98 0.79
#